data_AF-A0A2N8TNI0-F1
#
_entry.id   AF-A0A2N8TNI0-F1
#
_cell.length_a   1.000
_cell.length_b   1.000
_cell.length_c   1.000
_cell.angle_alpha   90.00
_cell.angle_beta   90.00
_cell.angle_gamma   90.00
#
_symmetry.space_group_name_H-M   'P 1'
#
loop_
_entity.id
_entity.type
_entity.pdbx_description
1 polymer ?
#
loop_
_entity_poly.entity_id
_entity_poly.type
_entity_poly.pdbx_seq_one_letter_code
_entity_poly.pdbx_strand_id
1 'polypeptide(L)' 'MVRSSGRTVTEVAREIGVSAEGLRNWVKQDTIDRGQGAPGELTSAEREELSRLRRQNREQAETIEVLRKAAVFFAKESDR' A
#
# COMPACT_ATOMS: atom_id res chain seq x y z
N MET A 1 -9.42 20.19 11.11
CA MET A 1 -9.40 21.36 10.20
C MET A 1 -10.63 21.44 9.31
N VAL A 2 -11.02 20.40 8.54
CA VAL A 2 -12.32 20.37 7.84
C VAL A 2 -13.42 19.73 8.70
N ARG A 3 -13.18 18.54 9.26
CA ARG A 3 -14.19 17.78 10.03
C ARG A 3 -14.64 18.46 11.33
N SER A 4 -13.79 19.32 11.90
CA SER A 4 -14.00 19.98 13.19
C SER A 4 -14.53 21.42 13.10
N SER A 5 -14.55 22.01 11.89
CA SER A 5 -14.86 23.43 11.69
C SER A 5 -16.26 23.70 11.14
N GLY A 6 -17.00 22.65 10.74
CA GLY A 6 -18.28 22.79 10.04
C GLY A 6 -18.18 23.36 8.62
N ARG A 7 -16.96 23.61 8.13
CA ARG A 7 -16.68 24.23 6.84
C ARG A 7 -16.58 23.20 5.74
N THR A 8 -16.90 23.61 4.51
CA THR A 8 -16.81 22.71 3.37
C THR A 8 -15.35 22.45 2.99
N VAL A 9 -15.07 21.28 2.40
CA VAL A 9 -13.73 20.96 1.89
C VAL A 9 -13.25 22.02 0.88
N THR A 10 -14.16 22.57 0.08
CA THR A 10 -13.84 23.61 -0.91
C THR A 10 -13.38 24.92 -0.25
N GLU A 11 -14.03 25.34 0.83
CA GLU A 11 -13.65 26.56 1.55
C GLU A 11 -12.26 26.43 2.17
N VAL A 12 -12.00 25.29 2.83
CA VAL A 12 -10.71 25.04 3.45
C VAL A 12 -9.61 24.89 2.40
N ALA A 13 -9.90 24.22 1.28
CA ALA A 13 -8.95 24.09 0.18
C ALA A 13 -8.54 25.45 -0.42
N ARG A 14 -9.49 26.37 -0.60
CA ARG A 14 -9.22 27.74 -1.08
C ARG A 14 -8.36 28.53 -0.11
N GLU A 15 -8.65 28.44 1.18
CA GLU A 15 -7.89 29.17 2.21
C GLU A 15 -6.43 28.72 2.28
N ILE A 16 -6.17 27.42 2.18
CA ILE A 16 -4.81 26.86 2.31
C ILE A 16 -4.10 26.70 0.95
N GLY A 17 -4.75 27.11 -0.15
CA GLY A 17 -4.15 27.13 -1.49
C GLY A 17 -3.93 25.75 -2.13
N VAL A 18 -4.75 24.75 -1.80
CA VAL A 18 -4.66 23.39 -2.38
C VAL A 18 -5.85 23.06 -3.28
N SER A 19 -5.73 22.02 -4.10
CA SER A 19 -6.86 21.53 -4.87
C SER A 19 -7.95 20.95 -3.95
N ALA A 20 -9.20 21.31 -4.21
CA ALA A 20 -10.33 20.80 -3.43
C ALA A 20 -10.47 19.27 -3.58
N GLU A 21 -10.15 18.71 -4.74
CA GLU A 21 -10.14 17.28 -4.97
C GLU A 21 -9.05 16.56 -4.15
N GLY A 22 -7.82 17.10 -4.16
CA GLY A 22 -6.73 16.56 -3.34
C GLY A 22 -7.10 16.55 -1.86
N LEU A 23 -7.66 17.66 -1.36
CA LEU A 23 -8.11 17.74 0.03
C LEU A 23 -9.26 16.77 0.32
N ARG A 24 -10.21 16.57 -0.60
CA ARG A 24 -11.27 15.55 -0.44
C ARG A 24 -10.68 14.15 -0.32
N ASN A 25 -9.71 13.81 -1.16
CA ASN A 25 -9.05 12.50 -1.14
C ASN A 25 -8.31 12.28 0.18
N TRP A 26 -7.62 13.30 0.69
CA TRP A 26 -6.97 13.24 1.99
C TRP A 26 -7.95 13.06 3.15
N VAL A 27 -9.06 13.82 3.15
CA VAL A 27 -10.12 13.66 4.17
C VAL A 27 -10.75 12.27 4.10
N LYS A 28 -10.95 11.73 2.89
CA LYS A 28 -11.43 10.37 2.70
C LYS A 28 -10.45 9.34 3.29
N GLN A 29 -9.16 9.45 2.98
CA GLN A 29 -8.16 8.52 3.50
C GLN A 29 -7.99 8.63 5.02
N ASP A 30 -8.01 9.83 5.61
CA ASP A 30 -8.03 10.02 7.08
C ASP A 30 -9.28 9.37 7.72
N THR A 31 -10.42 9.38 7.04
CA THR A 31 -11.63 8.69 7.50
C THR A 31 -11.45 7.18 7.50
N ILE A 32 -10.83 6.62 6.45
CA ILE A 32 -10.49 5.20 6.36
C ILE A 32 -9.47 4.81 7.44
N ASP A 33 -8.42 5.61 7.61
CA ASP A 33 -7.34 5.38 8.59
C ASP A 33 -7.85 5.38 10.04
N ARG A 34 -8.99 6.02 10.31
CA ARG A 34 -9.69 6.00 11.61
C ARG A 34 -10.68 4.84 11.77
N GLY A 35 -10.72 3.90 10.82
CA GLY A 35 -11.64 2.76 10.84
C GLY A 35 -13.09 3.11 10.47
N GLN A 36 -13.32 4.26 9.83
CA GLN A 36 -14.65 4.71 9.39
C GLN A 36 -14.87 4.53 7.88
N GLY A 37 -13.98 3.77 7.22
CA GLY A 37 -14.07 3.44 5.80
C GLY A 37 -15.15 2.39 5.50
N ALA A 38 -15.48 2.24 4.22
CA ALA A 38 -16.33 1.14 3.77
C ALA A 38 -15.57 -0.21 3.84
N PRO A 39 -16.30 -1.35 3.94
CA PRO A 39 -15.67 -2.67 3.89
C PRO A 39 -14.75 -2.83 2.66
N GLY A 40 -13.52 -3.29 2.88
CA GLY A 40 -12.52 -3.47 1.82
C GLY A 40 -11.68 -2.23 1.49
N GLU A 41 -11.97 -1.06 2.08
CA GLU A 41 -11.06 0.08 1.99
C GLU A 41 -9.86 -0.12 2.92
N LEU A 42 -8.65 0.00 2.37
CA LEU A 42 -7.41 -0.15 3.13
C LEU A 42 -6.99 1.18 3.75
N THR A 43 -6.59 1.11 5.01
CA THR A 43 -5.82 2.17 5.66
C THR A 43 -4.48 2.38 4.96
N SER A 44 -3.88 3.55 5.16
CA SER A 44 -2.55 3.88 4.64
C SER A 44 -1.51 2.85 5.08
N ALA A 45 -1.57 2.40 6.34
CA ALA A 45 -0.68 1.38 6.90
C ALA A 45 -0.88 0.00 6.24
N GLU A 46 -2.13 -0.43 6.03
CA GLU A 46 -2.42 -1.70 5.35
C GLU A 46 -1.96 -1.69 3.89
N ARG A 47 -2.09 -0.55 3.19
CA ARG A 47 -1.59 -0.42 1.80
C ARG A 47 -0.07 -0.54 1.76
N GLU A 48 0.63 0.11 2.68
CA GLU A 48 2.09 0.05 2.79
C GLU A 48 2.55 -1.39 3.06
N GLU A 49 1.92 -2.04 4.03
CA GLU A 49 2.20 -3.43 4.39
C GLU A 49 1.95 -4.38 3.23
N LEU A 50 0.83 -4.23 2.52
CA LEU A 50 0.52 -5.02 1.34
C LEU A 50 1.58 -4.86 0.25
N SER A 51 2.08 -3.63 0.04
CA SER A 51 3.16 -3.35 -0.90
C SER A 51 4.46 -4.04 -0.49
N ARG A 52 4.81 -3.95 0.80
CA ARG A 52 5.99 -4.60 1.39
C ARG A 52 5.93 -6.12 1.22
N LEU A 53 4.81 -6.73 1.58
CA LEU A 53 4.61 -8.18 1.46
C LEU A 53 4.66 -8.64 0.00
N ARG A 54 4.05 -7.90 -0.92
CA ARG A 54 4.14 -8.20 -2.36
C ARG A 54 5.57 -8.14 -2.87
N ARG A 55 6.39 -7.21 -2.39
CA ARG A 55 7.81 -7.15 -2.73
C ARG A 55 8.56 -8.36 -2.19
N GLN A 56 8.39 -8.66 -0.90
CA GLN A 56 9.04 -9.82 -0.26
C GLN A 56 8.67 -11.13 -0.95
N ASN A 57 7.40 -11.30 -1.34
CA ASN A 57 6.95 -12.51 -2.01
C ASN A 57 7.64 -12.72 -3.37
N ARG A 58 7.86 -11.63 -4.14
CA ARG A 58 8.63 -11.69 -5.39
C ARG A 58 10.09 -12.08 -5.15
N GLU A 59 10.74 -11.43 -4.19
CA GLU A 59 12.13 -11.73 -3.81
C GLU A 59 12.30 -13.19 -3.37
N GLN A 60 11.35 -13.71 -2.59
CA GLN A 60 11.31 -15.11 -2.17
C GLN A 60 11.13 -16.06 -3.36
N ALA A 61 10.21 -15.75 -4.27
CA ALA A 61 9.97 -16.57 -5.46
C ALA A 61 11.22 -16.66 -6.34
N GLU A 62 11.92 -15.54 -6.55
CA GLU A 62 13.19 -15.49 -7.28
C GLU A 62 14.28 -16.33 -6.59
N THR A 63 14.38 -16.22 -5.26
CA THR A 63 15.34 -17.01 -4.47
C THR A 63 15.07 -18.51 -4.59
N ILE A 64 13.80 -18.91 -4.47
CA ILE A 64 13.38 -20.32 -4.61
C ILE A 64 13.75 -20.85 -5.99
N GLU A 65 13.55 -20.06 -7.05
CA GLU A 65 13.90 -20.47 -8.42
C GLU A 65 15.41 -20.69 -8.60
N VAL A 66 16.24 -19.81 -8.04
CA VAL A 66 17.71 -19.98 -8.06
C VAL A 66 18.11 -21.25 -7.32
N LEU A 67 17.58 -21.48 -6.12
CA LEU A 67 17.87 -22.68 -5.33
C LEU A 67 17.41 -23.96 -6.04
N ARG A 68 16.25 -23.94 -6.68
CA ARG A 68 15.74 -25.07 -7.48
C ARG A 68 16.71 -25.41 -8.62
N LYS A 69 17.17 -24.40 -9.37
CA LYS A 69 18.14 -24.58 -10.46
C LYS A 69 19.47 -25.14 -9.95
N ALA A 70 19.97 -24.64 -8.83
CA ALA A 70 21.18 -25.15 -8.19
C ALA A 70 21.02 -26.62 -7.76
N ALA A 71 19.90 -26.97 -7.12
CA ALA A 71 19.63 -28.34 -6.69
C ALA A 71 19.59 -29.31 -7.89
N VAL A 72 18.96 -28.92 -9.00
CA VAL A 72 18.93 -29.73 -10.24
C VAL A 72 20.33 -29.89 -10.83
N PHE A 73 21.14 -28.82 -10.82
CA PHE A 73 22.52 -28.88 -11.30
C PHE A 73 23.36 -29.88 -10.48
N PHE A 74 23.33 -29.76 -9.15
CA PHE A 74 24.11 -30.63 -8.27
C PHE A 74 23.64 -32.09 -8.29
N ALA A 75 22.35 -32.35 -8.43
CA ALA A 75 21.83 -33.71 -8.59
C ALA A 75 22.41 -34.38 -9.85
N LYS A 76 22.41 -33.67 -10.99
CA LYS A 76 22.98 -34.18 -12.25
C LYS A 76 24.48 -34.43 -12.17
N GLU A 77 25.22 -33.58 -11.46
CA GLU A 77 26.67 -33.75 -11.29
C GLU A 77 27.01 -34.94 -10.38
N SER A 78 26.14 -35.26 -9.41
CA SER A 78 26.35 -36.40 -8.49
C SER A 78 26.05 -37.76 -9.12
N ASP A 79 25.22 -37.79 -10.15
CA ASP A 79 24.87 -39.01 -10.92
C ASP A 79 25.93 -39.38 -11.98
N ARG A 80 26.97 -38.56 -12.17
CA ARG A 80 28.03 -38.71 -13.17
C ARG A 80 29.29 -39.35 -12.60
#